data_AF-A0A7C6J636-F1
#
_entry.id   AF-A0A7C6J636-F1
#
_cell.length_a   1.000
_cell.length_b   1.000
_cell.length_c   1.000
_cell.angle_alpha   90.00
_cell.angle_beta   90.00
_cell.angle_gamma   90.00
#
_symmetry.space_group_name_H-M   'P 1'
#
loop_
_entity.id
_entity.type
_entity.pdbx_description
1 polymer ?
#
loop_
_entity_poly.entity_id
_entity_poly.type
_entity_poly.pdbx_seq_one_letter_code
_entity_poly.pdbx_strand_id
1 'polypeptide(L)' 'MLRQVAGQNLLIPIGEAVNSVHGIYLLSETAAVIYKALVDGDENDAVNAILDEYDVSSDVALTDVREFIGTMREQGLV' A
#
# COMPACT_ATOMS: atom_id res chain seq x y z
N MET A 1 6.14 -1.70 8.82
CA MET A 1 6.66 -3.04 8.46
C MET A 1 5.52 -3.89 7.90
N LEU A 2 5.71 -4.53 6.75
CA LEU A 2 4.75 -5.49 6.18
C LEU A 2 5.05 -6.91 6.72
N ARG A 3 4.04 -7.60 7.23
CA ARG A 3 4.13 -8.98 7.72
C ARG A 3 3.04 -9.83 7.10
N GLN A 4 3.41 -10.97 6.54
CA GLN A 4 2.43 -11.93 6.01
C GLN A 4 2.10 -12.96 7.10
N VAL A 5 0.82 -13.13 7.43
CA VAL A 5 0.35 -14.13 8.40
C VAL A 5 -0.86 -14.86 7.80
N ALA A 6 -0.80 -16.18 7.71
CA ALA A 6 -1.89 -17.03 7.19
C ALA A 6 -2.47 -16.59 5.82
N GLY A 7 -1.61 -16.11 4.91
CA GLY A 7 -2.02 -15.65 3.58
C GLY A 7 -2.55 -14.21 3.52
N GLN A 8 -2.58 -13.49 4.65
CA GLN A 8 -3.01 -12.10 4.72
C GLN A 8 -1.82 -11.15 4.88
N ASN A 9 -1.89 -9.98 4.26
CA ASN A 9 -0.88 -8.93 4.34
C ASN A 9 -1.21 -7.97 5.48
N LEU A 10 -0.40 -7.94 6.54
CA LEU A 10 -0.58 -7.08 7.71
C LEU A 10 0.47 -5.97 7.71
N LEU A 11 0.03 -4.73 7.72
CA LEU A 11 0.87 -3.56 7.89
C LEU A 11 0.86 -3.15 9.38
N ILE A 12 2.04 -3.25 9.99
CA ILE A 12 2.29 -2.88 11.38
C ILE A 12 3.08 -1.56 11.38
N PRO A 13 2.48 -0.44 11.82
CA PRO A 13 3.23 0.78 12.05
C PRO A 13 4.19 0.56 13.23
N ILE A 14 5.46 0.94 13.05
CA ILE A 14 6.50 0.84 14.09
C ILE A 14 7.15 2.23 14.24
N GLY A 15 7.36 2.70 15.48
CA GLY A 15 7.98 4.01 15.77
C GLY A 15 7.02 5.09 16.31
N GLU A 16 7.30 6.38 16.11
CA GLU A 16 6.46 7.49 16.61
C GLU A 16 5.04 7.50 16.02
N ALA A 17 4.83 6.87 14.85
CA ALA A 17 3.51 6.64 14.26
C ALA A 17 2.58 5.80 15.14
N VAL A 18 3.11 5.04 16.11
CA VAL A 18 2.30 4.24 17.06
C VAL A 18 1.49 5.13 18.00
N ASN A 19 1.93 6.37 18.27
CA ASN A 19 1.19 7.31 19.13
C ASN A 19 -0.04 7.93 18.42
N SER A 20 -0.01 8.04 17.09
CA SER A 20 -1.13 8.59 16.30
C SER A 20 -2.01 7.51 15.69
N VAL A 21 -1.47 6.30 15.48
CA VAL A 21 -2.12 5.25 14.70
C VAL A 21 -2.28 3.98 15.53
N HIS A 22 -3.43 3.85 16.20
CA HIS A 22 -3.82 2.65 16.92
C HIS A 22 -4.43 1.62 15.94
N GLY A 23 -3.61 0.92 15.15
CA GLY A 23 -4.15 -0.06 14.22
C GLY A 23 -3.13 -1.00 13.58
N ILE A 24 -3.48 -2.28 13.54
CA ILE A 24 -2.91 -3.23 12.58
C ILE A 24 -3.78 -3.11 11.32
N TYR A 25 -3.17 -2.76 10.19
CA TYR A 25 -3.90 -2.61 8.93
C TYR A 25 -3.82 -3.91 8.14
N LEU A 26 -4.98 -4.47 7.77
CA LEU A 26 -5.03 -5.53 6.77
C LEU A 26 -4.98 -4.86 5.39
N LEU A 27 -3.92 -5.14 4.64
CA LEU A 27 -3.83 -4.76 3.24
C LEU A 27 -4.50 -5.83 2.38
N SER A 28 -5.29 -5.39 1.41
CA SER A 28 -5.68 -6.25 0.29
C SER A 28 -4.43 -6.68 -0.50
N GLU A 29 -4.59 -7.67 -1.37
CA GLU A 29 -3.49 -8.13 -2.22
C GLU A 29 -2.95 -7.00 -3.10
N THR A 30 -3.84 -6.24 -3.74
CA THR A 30 -3.51 -5.04 -4.52
C THR A 30 -2.79 -3.98 -3.69
N ALA A 31 -3.29 -3.67 -2.49
CA ALA A 31 -2.67 -2.70 -1.59
C ALA A 31 -1.27 -3.14 -1.13
N ALA A 32 -1.06 -4.45 -0.97
CA ALA A 32 0.26 -5.00 -0.62
C ALA A 32 1.25 -4.89 -1.80
N VAL A 33 0.79 -5.07 -3.04
CA VAL A 33 1.60 -4.83 -4.25
C VAL A 33 2.00 -3.36 -4.34
N ILE A 34 1.04 -2.45 -4.20
CA ILE A 34 1.28 -0.99 -4.22
C ILE A 34 2.27 -0.61 -3.11
N TYR A 35 2.03 -1.06 -1.88
CA TYR A 35 2.92 -0.75 -0.76
C TYR A 35 4.34 -1.28 -0.97
N LYS A 36 4.52 -2.49 -1.48
CA LYS A 36 5.85 -3.03 -1.80
C LYS A 36 6.56 -2.19 -2.85
N ALA A 37 5.86 -1.83 -3.93
CA ALA A 37 6.43 -0.98 -4.98
C ALA A 37 6.79 0.42 -4.46
N LEU A 38 6.00 1.00 -3.55
CA LEU A 38 6.28 2.29 -2.92
C LEU A 38 7.40 2.26 -1.87
N VAL A 39 7.71 1.10 -1.29
CA VAL A 39 8.83 0.96 -0.35
C VAL A 39 10.16 1.05 -1.08
N ASP A 40 10.23 0.53 -2.31
CA ASP A 40 11.45 0.45 -3.12
C ASP A 40 11.53 1.50 -4.26
N GLY A 41 10.40 2.16 -4.60
CA GLY A 41 10.29 3.06 -5.75
C GLY A 41 9.31 4.24 -5.54
N ASP A 42 8.80 4.81 -6.65
CA ASP A 42 7.88 5.94 -6.65
C ASP A 42 6.45 5.61 -7.15
N GLU A 43 5.58 6.61 -7.23
CA GLU A 43 4.17 6.43 -7.69
C GLU A 43 4.11 5.71 -9.06
N ASN A 44 5.05 5.99 -9.97
CA ASN A 44 5.07 5.34 -11.28
C ASN A 44 5.46 3.85 -11.18
N ASP A 45 6.39 3.49 -10.29
CA ASP A 45 6.75 2.09 -10.05
C ASP A 45 5.55 1.31 -9.50
N ALA A 46 4.79 1.93 -8.60
CA ALA A 46 3.56 1.33 -8.07
C ALA A 46 2.48 1.14 -9.15
N VAL A 47 2.31 2.12 -10.04
CA VAL A 47 1.38 1.99 -11.18
C VAL A 47 1.83 0.89 -12.12
N ASN A 48 3.13 0.83 -12.45
CA ASN A 48 3.67 -0.23 -13.29
C ASN A 48 3.52 -1.62 -12.66
N ALA A 49 3.71 -1.74 -11.33
CA ALA A 49 3.51 -2.99 -10.62
C ALA A 49 2.05 -3.46 -10.70
N ILE A 50 1.08 -2.55 -10.60
CA ILE A 50 -0.33 -2.90 -10.81
C ILE A 50 -0.61 -3.33 -12.25
N LEU A 51 -0.01 -2.66 -13.24
CA LEU A 51 -0.18 -3.01 -14.65
C LEU A 51 0.47 -4.35 -15.04
N ASP A 52 1.54 -4.75 -14.34
CA ASP A 52 2.22 -6.03 -14.55
C ASP A 52 1.48 -7.18 -13.87
N GLU A 53 0.98 -6.96 -12.65
CA GLU A 53 0.29 -7.97 -11.85
C GLU A 53 -1.20 -8.14 -12.27
N TYR A 54 -1.83 -7.07 -12.75
CA TYR A 54 -3.25 -7.03 -13.10
C TYR A 54 -3.47 -6.52 -14.53
N ASP A 55 -4.37 -7.17 -15.27
CA ASP A 55 -4.80 -6.74 -16.61
C ASP A 55 -5.81 -5.59 -16.50
N VAL A 56 -5.31 -4.40 -16.15
CA VAL A 56 -6.10 -3.17 -15.98
C VAL A 56 -5.52 -2.03 -16.82
N SER A 57 -6.32 -0.99 -17.07
CA SER A 57 -5.85 0.22 -17.75
C SER A 57 -4.97 1.07 -16.84
N SER A 58 -4.05 1.82 -17.43
CA SER A 58 -3.16 2.76 -16.71
C SER A 58 -3.94 3.80 -15.87
N ASP A 59 -5.08 4.26 -16.35
CA ASP A 59 -5.95 5.20 -15.61
C ASP A 59 -6.54 4.58 -14.33
N VAL A 60 -6.90 3.29 -14.40
CA VAL A 60 -7.41 2.53 -13.26
C VAL A 60 -6.28 2.28 -12.26
N ALA A 61 -5.14 1.80 -12.75
CA ALA A 61 -3.95 1.57 -11.91
C ALA A 61 -3.51 2.86 -11.19
N LEU A 62 -3.48 3.99 -11.89
CA LEU A 62 -3.15 5.29 -11.31
C LEU A 62 -4.16 5.72 -10.24
N THR A 63 -5.44 5.51 -10.48
CA THR A 63 -6.51 5.82 -9.52
C THR A 63 -6.34 4.98 -8.25
N ASP A 64 -6.19 3.67 -8.38
CA ASP A 64 -5.97 2.74 -7.25
C ASP A 64 -4.74 3.13 -6.41
N VAL A 65 -3.61 3.42 -7.07
CA VAL A 65 -2.37 3.84 -6.39
C VAL A 65 -2.59 5.15 -5.63
N ARG A 66 -3.26 6.13 -6.23
CA ARG A 66 -3.53 7.42 -5.59
C ARG A 66 -4.51 7.33 -4.43
N GLU A 67 -5.57 6.53 -4.58
CA GLU A 67 -6.51 6.27 -3.49
C GLU A 67 -5.81 5.57 -2.32
N PHE A 68 -4.91 4.62 -2.61
CA PHE A 68 -4.11 3.96 -1.59
C PHE A 68 -3.20 4.95 -0.85
N ILE A 69 -2.40 5.75 -1.57
CA ILE A 69 -1.51 6.76 -0.96
C ILE A 69 -2.32 7.79 -0.15
N GLY A 70 -3.47 8.22 -0.68
CA GLY A 70 -4.39 9.13 0.01
C GLY A 70 -4.87 8.53 1.32
N THR A 71 -5.34 7.27 1.30
CA THR A 71 -5.77 6.54 2.49
C THR A 71 -4.64 6.44 3.52
N MET A 72 -3.41 6.14 3.09
CA MET A 72 -2.26 6.07 4.01
C MET A 72 -1.97 7.42 4.67
N ARG A 73 -2.05 8.53 3.92
CA ARG A 73 -1.86 9.88 4.46
C ARG A 73 -2.95 10.28 5.44
N GLU A 74 -4.22 9.99 5.13
CA GLU A 74 -5.34 10.26 6.04
C GLU A 74 -5.23 9.47 7.35
N GLN A 75 -4.68 8.26 7.28
CA GLN A 75 -4.43 7.41 8.43
C GLN A 75 -3.11 7.74 9.17
N GLY A 76 -2.32 8.71 8.69
CA GLY A 76 -1.04 9.10 9.30
C GLY A 76 0.05 8.02 9.22
N LEU A 77 -0.03 7.15 8.21
CA LEU A 77 0.93 6.06 7.98
C LEU A 77 2.16 6.49 7.15
N VAL A 78 2.08 7.64 6.48
CA VAL A 78 3.09 8.26 5.59
C VAL A 78 3.02 9.78 5.66
#